data_AF-A0A9D8AP68-F1
#
_entry.id   AF-A0A9D8AP68-F1
#
_cell.length_a   1.000
_cell.length_b   1.000
_cell.length_c   1.000
_cell.angle_alpha   90.00
_cell.angle_beta   90.00
_cell.angle_gamma   90.00
#
_symmetry.space_group_name_H-M   'P 1'
#
loop_
_entity.id
_entity.type
_entity.pdbx_description
1 polymer ?
#
loop_
_entity_poly.entity_id
_entity_poly.type
_entity_poly.pdbx_seq_one_letter_code
_entity_poly.pdbx_strand_id
1 'polypeptide(L)' 'MFAIDTNILVYAHNADSHFNEKMSSFLERIMNDRDENGELSVAIPVQVLVEFINVITRQNIGKPVALSAAIDIVQDYLAH' A
#
# COMPACT_ATOMS: atom_id res chain seq x y z
N MET A 1 -13.39 -10.04 -6.47
CA MET A 1 -12.87 -8.68 -6.21
C MET A 1 -12.86 -8.41 -4.72
N PHE A 2 -11.73 -7.99 -4.16
CA PHE A 2 -11.61 -7.54 -2.76
C PHE A 2 -10.85 -6.20 -2.68
N ALA A 3 -11.07 -5.46 -1.60
CA ALA A 3 -10.40 -4.17 -1.37
C ALA A 3 -9.18 -4.35 -0.47
N ILE A 4 -8.08 -3.65 -0.79
CA ILE A 4 -6.93 -3.54 0.11
C ILE A 4 -7.26 -2.54 1.21
N ASP A 5 -6.95 -2.91 2.46
CA ASP A 5 -7.05 -2.02 3.62
C ASP A 5 -5.76 -1.24 3.84
N THR A 6 -5.85 -0.11 4.54
CA THR A 6 -4.73 0.79 4.81
C THR A 6 -3.58 0.10 5.53
N ASN A 7 -3.87 -0.84 6.43
CA ASN A 7 -2.83 -1.54 7.19
C ASN A 7 -1.85 -2.31 6.29
N ILE A 8 -2.31 -2.88 5.17
CA ILE A 8 -1.49 -3.62 4.22
C ILE A 8 -0.50 -2.67 3.56
N LEU A 9 -0.97 -1.50 3.10
CA LEU A 9 -0.12 -0.49 2.50
C LEU A 9 0.91 0.04 3.51
N VAL A 10 0.46 0.36 4.73
CA VAL A 10 1.35 0.86 5.79
C VAL A 10 2.43 -0.16 6.13
N TYR A 11 2.09 -1.43 6.30
CA TYR A 11 3.09 -2.46 6.59
C TYR A 11 4.04 -2.70 5.42
N ALA A 12 3.55 -2.74 4.18
CA ALA A 12 4.38 -2.91 2.99
C ALA A 12 5.38 -1.76 2.80
N HIS A 13 5.05 -0.54 3.23
CA HIS A 13 5.91 0.64 3.04
C HIS A 13 6.65 1.12 4.30
N ASN A 14 6.38 0.52 5.46
CA ASN A 14 7.11 0.80 6.70
C ASN A 14 8.24 -0.21 6.89
N ALA A 15 9.47 0.16 6.54
CA ALA A 15 10.67 -0.67 6.65
C ALA A 15 10.98 -1.16 8.09
N ASP A 16 10.45 -0.49 9.12
CA ASP A 16 10.63 -0.89 10.52
C ASP A 16 9.55 -1.85 11.03
N SER A 17 8.54 -2.16 10.21
CA SER A 17 7.51 -3.12 10.56
C SER A 17 8.05 -4.55 10.47
N HIS A 18 7.81 -5.37 11.49
CA HIS A 18 8.03 -6.82 11.44
C HIS A 18 7.24 -7.52 10.31
N PHE A 19 6.22 -6.86 9.77
CA PHE A 19 5.42 -7.37 8.66
C PHE A 19 5.85 -6.85 7.30
N ASN A 20 6.90 -6.03 7.21
CA ASN A 20 7.26 -5.32 5.99
C ASN A 20 7.51 -6.25 4.79
N GLU A 21 8.42 -7.20 4.95
CA GLU A 21 8.75 -8.17 3.90
C GLU A 21 7.52 -8.98 3.50
N LYS A 22 6.78 -9.50 4.48
CA LYS A 22 5.58 -10.32 4.24
C LYS A 22 4.49 -9.53 3.49
N MET A 23 4.25 -8.27 3.86
CA MET A 23 3.22 -7.46 3.21
C MET A 23 3.66 -6.92 1.86
N SER A 24 4.94 -6.62 1.67
CA SER A 24 5.49 -6.24 0.36
C SER A 24 5.28 -7.38 -0.66
N SER A 25 5.68 -8.60 -0.31
CA SER A 25 5.50 -9.78 -1.18
C SER A 25 4.02 -10.12 -1.40
N PHE A 26 3.18 -9.96 -0.37
CA PHE A 26 1.73 -10.15 -0.51
C PHE A 26 1.13 -9.13 -1.48
N LEU A 27 1.48 -7.86 -1.33
CA LEU A 27 0.98 -6.76 -2.13
C LEU A 27 1.42 -6.88 -3.58
N GLU A 28 2.70 -7.18 -3.82
CA GLU A 28 3.23 -7.46 -5.15
C GLU A 28 2.45 -8.60 -5.83
N ARG A 29 2.22 -9.70 -5.13
CA ARG A 29 1.47 -10.83 -5.68
C ARG A 29 0.05 -10.45 -6.06
N ILE A 30 -0.71 -9.80 -5.18
CA ILE A 30 -2.13 -9.48 -5.46
C ILE A 30 -2.30 -8.39 -6.51
N MET A 31 -1.36 -7.45 -6.63
CA MET A 31 -1.38 -6.40 -7.66
C MET A 31 -1.03 -6.95 -9.05
N ASN A 32 -0.38 -8.11 -9.13
CA ASN A 32 -0.05 -8.80 -10.37
C ASN A 32 -0.97 -9.98 -10.69
N ASP A 33 -1.82 -10.40 -9.76
CA ASP A 33 -2.78 -11.48 -9.98
C ASP A 33 -3.89 -11.03 -10.94
N ARG A 34 -4.28 -11.91 -11.85
CA ARG A 34 -5.32 -11.67 -12.87
C ARG A 34 -6.25 -12.87 -12.90
N ASP A 35 -7.55 -12.62 -13.03
CA ASP A 35 -8.53 -13.70 -13.17
C ASP A 35 -8.51 -14.33 -14.57
N GLU A 36 -9.41 -15.30 -14.81
CA GLU A 36 -9.54 -15.99 -16.10
C GLU A 36 -9.87 -15.04 -17.27
N ASN A 37 -10.40 -13.85 -16.98
CA ASN A 37 -10.72 -12.82 -17.98
C ASN A 37 -9.58 -11.79 -18.14
N GLY A 38 -8.49 -11.92 -17.38
CA GLY A 38 -7.38 -10.97 -17.39
C GLY A 38 -7.62 -9.73 -16.52
N GLU A 39 -8.66 -9.74 -15.67
CA GLU A 39 -9.03 -8.60 -14.83
C GLU A 39 -8.35 -8.65 -13.45
N LEU A 40 -8.10 -7.48 -12.88
CA LEU A 40 -7.59 -7.35 -11.51
C LEU A 40 -8.64 -7.82 -10.50
N SER A 41 -8.25 -8.75 -9.63
CA SER A 41 -9.12 -9.22 -8.54
C SER A 41 -9.10 -8.31 -7.31
N VAL A 42 -8.38 -7.20 -7.35
CA VAL A 42 -8.13 -6.30 -6.23
C VAL A 42 -8.43 -4.84 -6.59
N ALA A 43 -8.90 -4.09 -5.60
CA ALA A 43 -9.11 -2.65 -5.70
C ALA A 43 -8.47 -1.91 -4.52
N ILE A 44 -8.00 -0.67 -4.76
CA ILE A 44 -7.51 0.24 -3.71
C ILE A 44 -8.50 1.41 -3.62
N PRO A 45 -9.34 1.49 -2.57
CA PRO A 45 -10.22 2.62 -2.37
C PRO A 45 -9.44 3.94 -2.18
N VAL A 46 -9.96 5.06 -2.68
CA VAL A 46 -9.30 6.37 -2.51
C VAL A 46 -9.14 6.73 -1.03
N GLN A 47 -10.11 6.36 -0.18
CA GLN A 47 -9.99 6.60 1.27
C GLN A 47 -8.76 5.90 1.87
N VAL A 48 -8.39 4.72 1.37
CA VAL A 48 -7.23 3.96 1.82
C VAL A 48 -5.92 4.67 1.47
N LEU A 49 -5.85 5.31 0.30
CA LEU A 49 -4.68 6.13 -0.09
C LEU A 49 -4.53 7.38 0.80
N VAL A 50 -5.64 8.04 1.13
CA VAL A 50 -5.65 9.21 2.04
C VAL A 50 -5.25 8.80 3.45
N GLU A 51 -5.78 7.69 3.95
CA GLU A 51 -5.43 7.18 5.27
C GLU A 51 -3.96 6.72 5.32
N PHE A 52 -3.47 6.07 4.26
CA PHE A 52 -2.08 5.66 4.12
C PHE A 52 -1.12 6.84 4.32
N ILE A 53 -1.31 7.95 3.57
CA ILE A 53 -0.49 9.17 3.74
C ILE A 53 -0.55 9.63 5.19
N ASN A 54 -1.76 9.71 5.76
CA ASN A 54 -1.97 10.18 7.12
C ASN A 54 -1.32 9.30 8.18
N VAL A 55 -1.09 8.01 7.94
CA VAL A 55 -0.51 7.07 8.91
C VAL A 55 1.00 6.95 8.71
N ILE A 56 1.46 6.75 7.47
CA ILE A 56 2.86 6.44 7.17
C ILE A 56 3.80 7.62 7.46
N THR A 57 3.29 8.85 7.46
CA THR A 57 4.07 10.06 7.76
C THR A 57 4.03 10.48 9.22
N ARG A 58 3.30 9.77 10.10
CA ARG A 58 3.18 10.16 11.52
C ARG A 58 4.45 9.85 12.29
N GLN A 59 4.87 10.81 13.12
CA GLN A 59 6.10 10.70 13.93
C GLN A 59 6.07 9.60 15.00
N ASN A 60 4.90 9.02 15.30
CA ASN A 60 4.78 7.93 16.25
C ASN A 60 4.99 6.53 15.62
N ILE A 61 5.14 6.45 14.29
CA ILE A 61 5.63 5.24 13.62
C ILE A 61 7.16 5.25 13.68
N GLY A 62 7.80 4.10 13.96
CA GLY A 62 9.23 4.04 14.30
C GLY A 62 10.16 4.78 13.33
N LYS A 63 9.92 4.63 12.02
CA LYS A 63 10.51 5.42 10.95
C LYS A 63 9.41 5.95 10.03
N PRO A 64 8.98 7.21 10.22
CA PRO A 64 8.00 7.82 9.33
C PRO A 64 8.59 8.01 7.94
N VAL A 65 7.76 7.76 6.92
CA VAL A 65 8.10 8.12 5.54
C VAL A 65 7.91 9.62 5.37
N ALA A 66 8.82 10.27 4.63
CA ALA A 66 8.67 11.68 4.30
C ALA A 66 7.41 11.91 3.46
N LEU A 67 6.68 13.01 3.68
CA LEU A 67 5.43 13.29 2.98
C LEU A 67 5.59 13.25 1.44
N SER A 68 6.68 13.79 0.90
CA SER A 68 6.96 13.73 -0.53
C SER A 68 7.06 12.29 -1.04
N ALA A 69 7.82 11.43 -0.34
CA ALA A 69 7.96 10.03 -0.70
C ALA A 69 6.62 9.26 -0.55
N ALA A 70 5.81 9.59 0.44
CA ALA A 70 4.46 9.01 0.57
C ALA A 70 3.53 9.42 -0.58
N ILE A 71 3.67 10.65 -1.08
CA ILE A 71 2.94 11.12 -2.27
C ILE A 71 3.41 10.35 -3.52
N ASP A 72 4.71 10.17 -3.71
CA ASP A 72 5.26 9.42 -4.83
C ASP A 72 4.71 7.98 -4.85
N ILE A 73 4.68 7.30 -3.70
CA ILE A 73 4.10 5.95 -3.56
C ILE A 73 2.61 5.94 -3.97
N VAL A 74 1.84 6.94 -3.57
CA VAL A 74 0.41 7.03 -3.96
C VAL A 74 0.25 7.29 -5.46
N GLN A 75 1.13 8.10 -6.06
CA GLN A 75 1.11 8.34 -7.49
C GLN A 75 1.40 7.07 -8.29
N ASP A 76 2.31 6.21 -7.81
CA ASP A 76 2.59 4.92 -8.43
C ASP A 76 1.35 4.00 -8.46
N TYR A 77 0.54 4.00 -7.39
CA TYR A 77 -0.72 3.23 -7.37
C TYR A 77 -1.81 3.80 -8.30
N LEU A 78 -1.78 5.10 -8.59
CA LEU A 78 -2.75 5.75 -9.47
C LEU A 78 -2.35 5.69 -10.96
N ALA A 79 -1.09 5.38 -11.25
CA ALA A 79 -0.57 5.26 -12.61
C ALA A 79 -0.85 3.89 -13.26
N HIS A 80 -1.42 2.95 -12.49
CA HIS A 80 -1.76 1.58 -12.90
C HIS A 80 -3.27 1.33 -12.78
#